data_AF-A0A7X7YW23-F1
#
_entry.id   AF-A0A7X7YW23-F1
#
_cell.length_a   1.000
_cell.length_b   1.000
_cell.length_c   1.000
_cell.angle_alpha   90.00
_cell.angle_beta   90.00
_cell.angle_gamma   90.00
#
_symmetry.space_group_name_H-M   'P 1'
#
loop_
_entity.id
_entity.type
_entity.pdbx_description
1 polymer ?
#
loop_
_entity_poly.entity_id
_entity_poly.type
_entity_poly.pdbx_seq_one_letter_code
_entity_poly.pdbx_strand_id
1 'polypeptide(L)'
;MALPTTKGDSRPKGWGPETQARVAALLGVLDEDIRHIEATLLRLDALRSLLIKRDDKALQKLLEEIHEQGESYAATEFRRQTLRRELAADLELPEDELTLSGLLSRLQGQDRASVGERQAKLKFLIARLKREHTLTSLLIADCAKFNRSLLRVFLGPAGKTGTTYSPTGAARHPTGVTLLNMQL
;
A
#
# COMPACT_ATOMS: atom_id res chain seq x y z
N MET A 1 -42.19 -39.25 42.11
CA MET A 1 -40.75 -38.94 42.09
C MET A 1 -40.38 -38.51 40.68
N ALA A 2 -40.17 -37.22 40.45
CA ALA A 2 -39.76 -36.67 39.15
C ALA A 2 -38.38 -36.06 39.33
N LEU A 3 -37.41 -36.53 38.53
CA LEU A 3 -36.02 -36.06 38.52
C LEU A 3 -35.95 -34.66 37.89
N PRO A 4 -35.13 -33.74 38.43
CA PRO A 4 -34.90 -32.44 37.83
C PRO A 4 -33.90 -32.57 36.67
N THR A 5 -34.26 -32.04 35.51
CA THR A 5 -33.34 -31.84 34.39
C THR A 5 -32.43 -30.65 34.70
N THR A 6 -31.16 -30.94 34.95
CA THR A 6 -30.09 -29.95 35.06
C THR A 6 -29.83 -29.35 33.68
N LYS A 7 -30.52 -28.25 33.37
CA LYS A 7 -30.19 -27.38 32.26
C LYS A 7 -28.89 -26.65 32.63
N GLY A 8 -27.77 -27.23 32.25
CA GLY A 8 -26.45 -26.60 32.36
C GLY A 8 -26.44 -25.33 31.51
N ASP A 9 -26.57 -24.18 32.17
CA ASP A 9 -26.22 -22.88 31.64
C ASP A 9 -24.70 -22.87 31.42
N SER A 10 -24.26 -23.34 30.25
CA SER A 10 -22.92 -23.08 29.72
C SER A 10 -22.86 -21.63 29.28
N ARG A 11 -22.76 -20.71 30.26
CA ARG A 11 -22.28 -19.35 30.00
C ARG A 11 -20.95 -19.49 29.25
N PRO A 12 -20.78 -18.86 28.08
CA PRO A 12 -19.49 -18.86 27.43
C PRO A 12 -18.50 -18.22 28.39
N LYS A 13 -17.45 -18.98 28.74
CA LYS A 13 -16.31 -18.50 29.52
C LYS A 13 -15.86 -17.18 28.89
N GLY A 14 -16.03 -16.07 29.62
CA GLY A 14 -15.52 -14.77 29.18
C GLY A 14 -14.04 -14.90 28.88
N TRP A 15 -13.57 -14.23 27.83
CA TRP A 15 -12.15 -14.25 27.49
C TRP A 15 -11.32 -13.78 28.68
N GLY A 16 -10.15 -14.39 28.87
CA GLY A 16 -9.26 -13.99 29.96
C GLY A 16 -8.85 -12.51 29.82
N PRO A 17 -8.50 -11.84 30.94
CA PRO A 17 -8.10 -10.43 30.91
C PRO A 17 -6.92 -10.17 29.97
N GLU A 18 -6.01 -11.14 29.81
CA GLU A 18 -4.89 -11.07 28.88
C GLU A 18 -5.34 -11.08 27.41
N THR A 19 -6.25 -11.98 27.04
CA THR A 19 -6.79 -12.04 25.67
C THR A 19 -7.55 -10.77 25.33
N GLN A 20 -8.29 -10.20 26.29
CA GLN A 20 -8.99 -8.93 26.09
C GLN A 20 -8.03 -7.75 25.90
N ALA A 21 -6.92 -7.70 26.67
CA ALA A 21 -5.87 -6.72 26.47
C ALA A 21 -5.20 -6.85 25.08
N ARG A 22 -4.98 -8.08 24.61
CA ARG A 22 -4.44 -8.34 23.26
C ARG A 22 -5.42 -7.92 22.15
N VAL A 23 -6.72 -8.12 22.32
CA VAL A 23 -7.74 -7.59 21.39
C VAL A 23 -7.70 -6.07 21.33
N ALA A 24 -7.59 -5.40 22.49
CA ALA A 24 -7.47 -3.95 22.52
C ALA A 24 -6.18 -3.47 21.82
N ALA A 25 -5.05 -4.16 22.03
CA ALA A 25 -3.81 -3.88 21.31
C ALA A 25 -3.95 -4.09 19.80
N LEU A 26 -4.65 -5.14 19.37
CA LEU A 26 -4.95 -5.39 17.96
C LEU A 26 -5.79 -4.25 17.36
N LEU A 27 -6.82 -3.77 18.07
CA LEU A 27 -7.62 -2.62 17.61
C LEU A 27 -6.76 -1.38 17.38
N GLY A 28 -5.80 -1.11 18.28
CA GLY A 28 -4.84 -0.01 18.11
C GLY A 28 -3.99 -0.16 16.84
N VAL A 29 -3.52 -1.38 16.55
CA VAL A 29 -2.77 -1.67 15.32
C VAL A 29 -3.66 -1.54 14.07
N LEU A 30 -4.93 -1.97 14.13
CA LEU A 30 -5.85 -1.76 13.00
C LEU A 30 -6.11 -0.27 12.74
N ASP A 31 -6.16 0.55 13.78
CA ASP A 31 -6.28 2.01 13.65
C ASP A 31 -4.99 2.65 13.10
N GLU A 32 -3.81 2.10 13.39
CA GLU A 32 -2.55 2.46 12.71
C GLU A 32 -2.58 2.08 11.22
N ASP A 33 -3.04 0.86 10.88
CA ASP A 33 -3.18 0.39 9.50
C ASP A 33 -4.14 1.27 8.68
N ILE A 34 -5.28 1.64 9.27
CA ILE A 34 -6.25 2.55 8.66
C ILE A 34 -5.61 3.90 8.34
N ARG A 35 -4.92 4.52 9.32
CA ARG A 35 -4.24 5.80 9.13
C ARG A 35 -3.15 5.72 8.07
N HIS A 36 -2.39 4.63 8.06
CA HIS A 36 -1.36 4.40 7.05
C HIS A 36 -1.96 4.33 5.63
N ILE A 37 -3.05 3.58 5.44
CA ILE A 37 -3.70 3.47 4.12
C ILE A 37 -4.32 4.81 3.69
N GLU A 38 -4.97 5.54 4.60
CA GLU A 38 -5.50 6.88 4.32
C GLU A 38 -4.39 7.86 3.90
N ALA A 39 -3.27 7.88 4.61
CA ALA A 39 -2.11 8.69 4.25
C ALA A 39 -1.53 8.29 2.88
N THR A 40 -1.45 6.99 2.59
CA THR A 40 -0.97 6.49 1.29
C THR A 40 -1.90 6.89 0.14
N LEU A 41 -3.23 6.88 0.36
CA LEU A 41 -4.18 7.40 -0.61
C LEU A 41 -3.97 8.89 -0.90
N LEU A 42 -3.77 9.72 0.13
CA LEU A 42 -3.46 11.14 -0.05
C LEU A 42 -2.17 11.37 -0.82
N ARG A 43 -1.15 10.53 -0.58
CA ARG A 43 0.13 10.57 -1.32
C ARG A 43 -0.06 10.19 -2.78
N LEU A 44 -0.90 9.21 -3.10
CA LEU A 44 -1.25 8.89 -4.50
C LEU A 44 -1.96 10.06 -5.19
N ASP A 45 -2.86 10.75 -4.49
CA ASP A 45 -3.54 11.95 -5.01
C ASP A 45 -2.54 13.09 -5.27
N ALA A 46 -1.61 13.31 -4.34
CA ALA A 46 -0.53 14.28 -4.48
C ALA A 46 0.39 13.92 -5.65
N LEU A 47 0.80 12.65 -5.75
CA LEU A 47 1.66 12.13 -6.82
C LEU A 47 1.05 12.42 -8.20
N ARG A 48 -0.23 12.08 -8.39
CA ARG A 48 -0.95 12.38 -9.65
C ARG A 48 -0.98 13.87 -9.94
N SER A 49 -1.27 14.70 -8.93
CA SER A 49 -1.33 16.15 -9.07
C SER A 49 0.02 16.74 -9.49
N LEU A 50 1.12 16.26 -8.90
CA LEU A 50 2.47 16.71 -9.20
C LEU A 50 2.93 16.25 -10.60
N LEU A 51 2.60 15.03 -11.01
CA LEU A 51 2.87 14.52 -12.36
C LEU A 51 2.17 15.37 -13.43
N ILE A 52 0.90 15.75 -13.20
CA ILE A 52 0.14 16.60 -14.12
C ILE A 52 0.75 18.01 -14.19
N LYS A 53 1.18 18.55 -13.05
CA LYS A 53 1.82 19.88 -12.95
C LYS A 53 3.27 19.91 -13.43
N ARG A 54 3.91 18.74 -13.60
CA ARG A 54 5.35 18.59 -13.93
C ARG A 54 6.26 19.29 -12.92
N ASP A 55 5.91 19.20 -11.63
CA ASP A 55 6.73 19.75 -10.56
C ASP A 55 7.70 18.68 -10.05
N ASP A 56 8.83 18.56 -10.75
CA ASP A 56 9.81 17.51 -10.50
C ASP A 56 10.47 17.63 -9.10
N LYS A 57 10.62 18.85 -8.59
CA LYS A 57 11.21 19.10 -7.27
C LYS A 57 10.29 18.62 -6.15
N ALA A 58 9.00 18.98 -6.21
CA ALA A 58 8.03 18.49 -5.25
C ALA A 58 7.81 16.97 -5.38
N LEU A 59 7.89 16.44 -6.61
CA LEU A 59 7.79 15.01 -6.87
C LEU A 59 8.91 14.22 -6.19
N GLN A 60 10.17 14.68 -6.32
CA GLN A 60 11.31 14.04 -5.68
C GLN A 60 11.14 14.01 -4.15
N LYS A 61 10.77 15.14 -3.55
CA LYS A 61 10.51 15.22 -2.10
C LYS A 61 9.40 14.25 -1.66
N LEU A 62 8.31 14.16 -2.43
CA LEU A 62 7.22 13.23 -2.12
C LEU A 62 7.68 11.76 -2.17
N LEU A 63 8.56 11.40 -3.10
CA LEU A 63 9.11 10.04 -3.20
C LEU A 63 10.02 9.70 -2.01
N GLU A 64 10.84 10.65 -1.55
CA GLU A 64 11.66 10.50 -0.34
C GLU A 64 10.77 10.30 0.90
N GLU A 65 9.73 11.12 1.06
CA GLU A 65 8.74 10.97 2.14
C GLU A 65 8.03 9.59 2.08
N ILE A 66 7.66 9.10 0.89
CA ILE A 66 7.05 7.77 0.74
C ILE A 66 8.02 6.67 1.20
N HIS A 67 9.31 6.79 0.89
CA HIS A 67 10.31 5.81 1.26
C HIS A 67 10.50 5.74 2.79
N GLU A 68 10.71 6.88 3.44
CA GLU A 68 10.85 6.96 4.91
C GLU A 68 9.62 6.39 5.63
N GLN A 69 8.43 6.64 5.07
CA GLN A 69 7.18 6.16 5.65
C GLN A 69 7.00 4.64 5.50
N GLY A 70 7.48 4.06 4.40
CA GLY A 70 7.52 2.61 4.21
C GLY A 70 8.36 1.91 5.28
N GLU A 71 9.55 2.46 5.55
CA GLU A 71 10.43 1.97 6.63
C GLU A 71 9.77 2.10 8.00
N SER A 72 9.13 3.24 8.29
CA SER A 72 8.47 3.47 9.58
C SER A 72 7.28 2.53 9.82
N TYR A 73 6.55 2.14 8.76
CA TYR A 73 5.38 1.27 8.88
C TYR A 73 5.74 -0.20 9.07
N ALA A 74 6.98 -0.61 8.75
CA ALA A 74 7.46 -1.97 8.96
C ALA A 74 7.35 -2.41 10.44
N ALA A 75 7.52 -1.47 11.39
CA ALA A 75 7.35 -1.74 12.81
C ALA A 75 5.90 -2.09 13.18
N THR A 76 4.92 -1.37 12.62
CA THR A 76 3.48 -1.66 12.80
C THR A 76 3.11 -3.02 12.21
N GLU A 77 3.62 -3.34 11.02
CA GLU A 77 3.44 -4.64 10.37
C GLU A 77 3.98 -5.79 11.25
N PHE A 78 5.20 -5.63 11.76
CA PHE A 78 5.80 -6.60 12.68
C PHE A 78 4.96 -6.77 13.95
N ARG A 79 4.55 -5.67 14.57
CA ARG A 79 3.70 -5.68 15.77
C ARG A 79 2.37 -6.39 15.50
N ARG A 80 1.75 -6.17 14.34
CA ARG A 80 0.52 -6.85 13.92
C ARG A 80 0.74 -8.36 13.84
N GLN A 81 1.83 -8.79 13.22
CA GLN A 81 2.15 -10.21 13.09
C GLN A 81 2.35 -10.85 14.47
N THR A 82 3.13 -10.22 15.35
CA THR A 82 3.34 -10.70 16.73
C THR A 82 2.02 -10.84 17.50
N LEU A 83 1.16 -9.83 17.49
CA LEU A 83 -0.15 -9.91 18.14
C LEU A 83 -1.04 -11.01 17.56
N ARG A 84 -0.97 -11.24 16.25
CA ARG A 84 -1.70 -12.34 15.59
C ARG A 84 -1.20 -13.70 16.11
N ARG A 85 0.11 -13.89 16.27
CA ARG A 85 0.68 -15.14 16.81
C ARG A 85 0.25 -15.38 18.25
N GLU A 86 0.35 -14.35 19.09
CA GLU A 86 -0.05 -14.43 20.50
C GLU A 86 -1.54 -14.73 20.65
N LEU A 87 -2.40 -14.07 19.88
CA LEU A 87 -3.84 -14.35 19.88
C LEU A 87 -4.16 -15.74 19.34
N ALA A 88 -3.38 -16.26 18.39
CA ALA A 88 -3.58 -17.60 17.86
C ALA A 88 -3.23 -18.65 18.94
N ALA A 89 -2.13 -18.44 19.67
CA ALA A 89 -1.72 -19.28 20.79
C ALA A 89 -2.76 -19.29 21.92
N ASP A 90 -3.26 -18.11 22.33
CA ASP A 90 -4.32 -17.97 23.35
C ASP A 90 -5.62 -18.70 22.97
N LEU A 91 -5.91 -18.76 21.68
CA LEU A 91 -7.14 -19.33 21.13
C LEU A 91 -6.96 -20.76 20.62
N GLU A 92 -5.80 -21.37 20.87
CA GLU A 92 -5.39 -22.70 20.40
C GLU A 92 -5.66 -22.92 18.90
N LEU A 93 -5.40 -21.87 18.11
CA LEU A 93 -5.55 -21.88 16.65
C LEU A 93 -4.18 -21.85 15.97
N PRO A 94 -4.05 -22.47 14.79
CA PRO A 94 -2.90 -22.21 13.93
C PRO A 94 -2.93 -20.76 13.45
N GLU A 95 -1.74 -20.14 13.35
CA GLU A 95 -1.58 -18.73 12.99
C GLU A 95 -2.30 -18.37 11.67
N ASP A 96 -2.28 -19.30 10.71
CA ASP A 96 -2.85 -19.15 9.37
C ASP A 96 -4.39 -19.05 9.38
N GLU A 97 -5.04 -19.66 10.36
CA GLU A 97 -6.50 -19.64 10.50
C GLU A 97 -7.02 -18.44 11.30
N LEU A 98 -6.14 -17.74 12.03
CA LEU A 98 -6.51 -16.54 12.76
C LEU A 98 -6.74 -15.36 11.80
N THR A 99 -7.99 -15.21 11.37
CA THR A 99 -8.47 -14.07 10.57
C THR A 99 -9.35 -13.15 11.39
N LEU A 100 -9.48 -11.88 10.98
CA LEU A 100 -10.44 -10.95 11.62
C LEU A 100 -11.88 -11.50 11.58
N SER A 101 -12.26 -12.22 10.52
CA SER A 101 -13.56 -12.90 10.44
C SER A 101 -13.70 -14.03 11.46
N GLY A 102 -12.63 -14.80 11.70
CA GLY A 102 -12.56 -15.83 12.72
C GLY A 102 -12.58 -15.28 14.15
N LEU A 103 -11.92 -14.14 14.39
CA LEU A 103 -12.02 -13.40 15.65
C LEU A 103 -13.45 -12.91 15.89
N LEU A 104 -14.09 -12.33 14.86
CA LEU A 104 -15.45 -11.81 14.96
C LEU A 104 -16.49 -12.87 15.32
N SER A 105 -16.35 -14.10 14.82
CA SER A 105 -17.30 -15.17 15.14
C SER A 105 -17.24 -15.58 16.62
N ARG A 106 -16.12 -15.32 17.28
CA ARG A 106 -15.85 -15.69 18.68
C ARG A 106 -16.02 -14.53 19.66
N LEU A 107 -15.83 -13.28 19.20
CA LEU A 107 -16.05 -12.08 19.98
C LEU A 107 -17.55 -11.81 20.20
N GLN A 108 -17.86 -11.19 21.34
CA GLN A 108 -19.20 -10.71 21.68
C GLN A 108 -19.17 -9.25 22.12
N GLY A 109 -20.34 -8.60 22.14
CA GLY A 109 -20.49 -7.25 22.66
C GLY A 109 -19.70 -6.19 21.89
N GLN A 110 -19.14 -5.24 22.64
CA GLN A 110 -18.47 -4.05 22.10
C GLN A 110 -17.20 -4.40 21.30
N ASP A 111 -16.44 -5.40 21.74
CA ASP A 111 -15.20 -5.80 21.05
C ASP A 111 -15.50 -6.34 19.65
N ARG A 112 -16.59 -7.12 19.49
CA ARG A 112 -17.07 -7.58 18.18
C ARG A 112 -17.45 -6.41 17.27
N ALA A 113 -18.19 -5.44 17.79
CA ALA A 113 -18.61 -4.28 17.02
C ALA A 113 -17.39 -3.47 16.54
N SER A 114 -16.44 -3.19 17.45
CA SER A 114 -15.21 -2.44 17.15
C SER A 114 -14.34 -3.11 16.10
N VAL A 115 -14.10 -4.43 16.22
CA VAL A 115 -13.34 -5.20 15.22
C VAL A 115 -14.07 -5.21 13.88
N GLY A 116 -15.41 -5.33 13.89
CA GLY A 116 -16.23 -5.39 12.69
C GLY A 116 -16.20 -4.10 11.89
N GLU A 117 -16.30 -2.96 12.59
CA GLU A 117 -16.18 -1.62 12.00
C GLU A 117 -14.83 -1.44 11.31
N ARG A 118 -13.73 -1.76 12.00
CA ARG A 118 -12.36 -1.62 11.47
C ARG A 118 -12.10 -2.57 10.32
N GLN A 119 -12.61 -3.81 10.39
CA GLN A 119 -12.52 -4.76 9.29
C GLN A 119 -13.25 -4.23 8.03
N ALA A 120 -14.46 -3.68 8.20
CA ALA A 120 -15.22 -3.12 7.09
C ALA A 120 -14.50 -1.90 6.49
N LYS A 121 -14.00 -0.99 7.33
CA LYS A 121 -13.23 0.18 6.90
C LYS A 121 -11.96 -0.21 6.15
N LEU A 122 -11.18 -1.16 6.68
CA LEU A 122 -9.97 -1.66 6.02
C LEU A 122 -10.29 -2.30 4.66
N LYS A 123 -11.34 -3.13 4.56
CA LYS A 123 -11.76 -3.72 3.28
C LYS A 123 -12.07 -2.64 2.24
N PHE A 124 -12.84 -1.61 2.64
CA PHE A 124 -13.15 -0.48 1.77
C PHE A 124 -11.89 0.28 1.34
N LEU A 125 -11.03 0.63 2.30
CA LEU A 125 -9.81 1.38 2.03
C LEU A 125 -8.81 0.62 1.15
N ILE A 126 -8.64 -0.69 1.36
CA ILE A 126 -7.77 -1.54 0.52
C ILE A 126 -8.32 -1.61 -0.90
N ALA A 127 -9.64 -1.78 -1.07
CA ALA A 127 -10.24 -1.79 -2.40
C ALA A 127 -10.02 -0.45 -3.12
N ARG A 128 -10.21 0.67 -2.41
CA ARG A 128 -9.91 2.01 -2.94
C ARG A 128 -8.44 2.17 -3.29
N LEU A 129 -7.52 1.76 -2.40
CA LEU A 129 -6.09 1.85 -2.61
C LEU A 129 -5.66 1.09 -3.86
N LYS A 130 -6.13 -0.15 -4.04
CA LYS A 130 -5.84 -0.94 -5.25
C LYS A 130 -6.27 -0.21 -6.52
N ARG A 131 -7.49 0.34 -6.52
CA ARG A 131 -8.02 1.11 -7.65
C ARG A 131 -7.17 2.35 -7.96
N GLU A 132 -6.91 3.18 -6.97
CA GLU A 132 -6.14 4.42 -7.15
C GLU A 132 -4.68 4.15 -7.55
N HIS A 133 -4.08 3.09 -6.99
CA HIS A 133 -2.76 2.62 -7.41
C HIS A 133 -2.75 2.24 -8.89
N THR A 134 -3.68 1.38 -9.34
CA THR A 134 -3.78 0.97 -10.75
C THR A 134 -3.94 2.18 -11.69
N LEU A 135 -4.81 3.14 -11.34
CA LEU A 135 -5.00 4.35 -12.14
C LEU A 135 -3.73 5.20 -12.21
N THR A 136 -3.01 5.32 -11.10
CA THR A 136 -1.75 6.07 -11.04
C THR A 136 -0.65 5.38 -11.84
N SER A 137 -0.55 4.05 -11.76
CA SER A 137 0.41 3.28 -12.57
C SER A 137 0.14 3.44 -14.08
N LEU A 138 -1.13 3.45 -14.50
CA LEU A 138 -1.49 3.70 -15.90
C LEU A 138 -1.06 5.10 -16.35
N LEU A 139 -1.33 6.14 -15.55
CA LEU A 139 -0.90 7.50 -15.85
C LEU A 139 0.62 7.58 -16.06
N ILE A 140 1.40 6.98 -15.16
CA ILE A 140 2.88 6.97 -15.26
C ILE A 140 3.33 6.24 -16.53
N ALA A 141 2.71 5.11 -16.85
CA ALA A 141 3.03 4.36 -18.07
C ALA A 141 2.75 5.17 -19.33
N ASP A 142 1.64 5.90 -19.36
CA ASP A 142 1.28 6.78 -20.47
C ASP A 142 2.25 7.96 -20.61
N CYS A 143 2.61 8.61 -19.49
CA CYS A 143 3.65 9.64 -19.48
C CYS A 143 4.98 9.11 -20.03
N ALA A 144 5.42 7.92 -19.60
CA ALA A 144 6.65 7.30 -20.08
C ALA A 144 6.58 6.98 -21.58
N LYS A 145 5.44 6.46 -22.07
CA LYS A 145 5.23 6.17 -23.49
C LYS A 145 5.25 7.44 -24.33
N PHE A 146 4.58 8.49 -23.88
CA PHE A 146 4.57 9.80 -24.54
C PHE A 146 5.97 10.40 -24.61
N ASN A 147 6.71 10.41 -23.48
CA ASN A 147 8.08 10.91 -23.42
C ASN A 147 9.01 10.14 -24.38
N ARG A 148 8.90 8.80 -24.45
CA ARG A 148 9.64 7.98 -25.42
C ARG A 148 9.27 8.32 -26.86
N SER A 149 7.99 8.59 -27.13
CA SER A 149 7.53 8.99 -28.46
C SER A 149 8.09 10.34 -28.87
N LEU A 150 8.05 11.34 -27.99
CA LEU A 150 8.66 12.66 -28.22
C LEU A 150 10.16 12.54 -28.47
N LEU A 151 10.88 11.81 -27.62
CA LEU A 151 12.32 11.58 -27.80
C LEU A 151 12.62 10.92 -29.14
N ARG A 152 11.78 9.98 -29.60
CA ARG A 152 11.94 9.36 -30.93
C ARG A 152 11.72 10.34 -32.07
N VAL A 153 10.77 11.28 -31.95
CA VAL A 153 10.56 12.33 -32.97
C VAL A 153 11.75 13.28 -33.04
N PHE A 154 12.27 13.72 -31.89
CA PHE A 154 13.40 14.65 -31.86
C PHE A 154 14.76 14.01 -32.19
N LEU A 155 14.98 12.74 -31.82
CA LEU A 155 16.28 12.06 -31.93
C LEU A 155 16.32 10.99 -33.03
N GLY A 156 15.21 10.73 -33.72
CA GLY A 156 15.07 9.64 -34.67
C GLY A 156 15.07 8.24 -34.02
N PRO A 157 14.92 7.15 -34.80
CA PRO A 157 14.74 5.78 -34.29
C PRO A 157 15.92 5.18 -33.50
N ALA A 158 17.04 5.90 -33.32
CA ALA A 158 18.23 5.38 -32.63
C ALA A 158 19.19 6.49 -32.15
N GLY A 159 18.74 7.73 -31.95
CA GLY A 159 19.67 8.84 -31.69
C GLY A 159 20.61 9.15 -32.86
N LYS A 160 20.31 8.62 -34.05
CA LYS A 160 21.07 8.88 -35.28
C LYS A 160 20.64 10.25 -35.79
N THR A 161 21.33 11.27 -35.33
CA THR A 161 21.27 12.62 -35.93
C THR A 161 21.56 12.51 -37.42
N GLY A 162 20.78 13.25 -38.22
CA GLY A 162 20.83 13.22 -39.68
C GLY A 162 22.22 13.44 -40.28
N THR A 163 22.32 13.14 -41.57
CA THR A 163 23.54 13.27 -42.37
C THR A 163 24.15 14.66 -42.24
N THR A 164 25.34 14.77 -41.65
CA THR A 164 26.09 16.03 -41.64
C THR A 164 27.01 16.05 -42.87
N TYR A 165 26.95 17.11 -43.65
CA TYR A 165 27.81 17.29 -44.82
C TYR A 165 29.08 18.04 -44.41
N SER A 166 30.25 17.54 -44.81
CA SER A 166 31.50 18.29 -44.66
C SER A 166 31.51 19.52 -45.58
N PRO A 167 32.42 20.49 -45.36
CA PRO A 167 32.65 21.60 -46.29
C PRO A 167 33.00 21.17 -47.73
N THR A 168 33.39 19.91 -47.92
CA THR A 168 33.66 19.26 -49.22
C THR A 168 32.46 18.49 -49.77
N GLY A 169 31.28 18.56 -49.15
CA GLY A 169 30.05 17.90 -49.59
C GLY A 169 29.97 16.40 -49.28
N ALA A 170 30.93 15.84 -48.52
CA ALA A 170 30.91 14.43 -48.17
C ALA A 170 29.92 14.18 -47.00
N ALA A 171 28.99 13.24 -47.21
CA ALA A 171 28.06 12.79 -46.18
C ALA A 171 28.81 12.01 -45.08
N ARG A 172 28.78 12.52 -43.84
CA ARG A 172 29.24 11.78 -42.66
C ARG A 172 28.02 11.29 -41.88
N HIS A 173 27.97 9.98 -41.64
CA HIS A 173 27.02 9.37 -40.72
C HIS A 173 27.63 9.39 -39.31
N PRO A 174 27.02 10.09 -38.35
CA PRO A 174 27.53 10.09 -36.99
C PRO A 174 27.32 8.71 -36.35
N THR A 175 28.41 8.09 -35.89
CA THR A 175 28.44 6.80 -35.19
C THR A 175 28.30 6.93 -33.67
N GLY A 176 28.04 8.13 -33.15
CA GLY A 176 28.05 8.41 -31.71
C GLY A 176 26.71 8.91 -31.18
N VAL A 177 26.25 8.27 -30.11
CA VAL A 177 25.14 8.70 -29.24
C VAL A 177 25.34 10.17 -28.87
N THR A 178 24.36 11.01 -29.16
CA THR A 178 24.37 12.41 -28.72
C THR A 178 24.11 12.44 -27.22
N LEU A 179 25.12 12.79 -26.42
CA LEU A 179 24.94 13.17 -25.03
C LEU A 179 24.32 14.57 -25.00
N LEU A 180 23.02 14.63 -24.68
CA LEU A 180 22.36 15.90 -24.36
C LEU A 180 22.77 16.28 -22.94
N ASN A 181 23.51 17.38 -22.82
CA ASN A 181 23.75 18.05 -21.55
C ASN A 181 22.45 18.79 -21.17
N MET A 182 21.53 18.11 -20.48
CA MET A 182 20.40 18.80 -19.85
C MET A 182 20.94 19.46 -18.57
N GLN A 183 21.31 20.73 -18.67
CA GLN A 183 21.50 21.57 -17.50
C GLN A 183 20.11 21.83 -16.90
N LEU A 184 19.90 21.29 -15.71
CA LEU A 184 18.81 21.63 -14.78
C LEU A 184 19.06 23.00 -14.16
#